data_AF-A0A1A7YY20-F1
#
_entry.id   AF-A0A1A7YY20-F1
#
_cell.length_a   1.000
_cell.length_b   1.000
_cell.length_c   1.000
_cell.angle_alpha   90.00
_cell.angle_beta   90.00
_cell.angle_gamma   90.00
#
_symmetry.space_group_name_H-M   'P 1'
#
loop_
_entity.id
_entity.type
_entity.pdbx_description
1 polymer ?
#
loop_
_entity_poly.entity_id
_entity_poly.type
_entity_poly.pdbx_seq_one_letter_code
_entity_poly.pdbx_strand_id
1 'polypeptide(L)'
;MGLATLEVMQAMHRTWSNSKVRVNGKTRQMQWRDMFDIAVKWRRIADPDQPVLWLDQMPARSLSRGFNNHINLIRGQIINIRYLAYFDNILEFIKDRILVYHGAYNPRGLLEVRQALENVNKVEDLLPIMKQFNSKTRDGFTVNSKVASMKDAGKEHDGFTITITGDRVGNMLFSVETQTTEERTQQYQSEIESIYKDLTAKGKALMLSTELGDADAVCNLILSLVYYFCNLMPLSRGSSVVAYSVVMGALMASGKEVIGRIPKGKLVDFEAMTAPSPDSFSKTAKSWMNLKSLPNWYRSLPSVAETFPSIRTMIEVLNTDSSSHCPKKS
;
A
#
# COMPACT_ATOMS: atom_id res chain seq x y z
N MET A 1 10.44 5.37 11.87
CA MET A 1 9.83 6.49 11.11
C MET A 1 8.92 7.37 11.98
N GLY A 2 9.22 7.57 13.28
CA GLY A 2 8.32 8.32 14.18
C GLY A 2 8.21 9.82 13.86
N LEU A 3 9.34 10.47 13.52
CA LEU A 3 9.35 11.88 13.12
C LEU A 3 8.54 12.12 11.84
N ALA A 4 8.53 11.16 10.90
CA ALA A 4 7.68 11.22 9.71
C ALA A 4 6.19 11.27 10.08
N THR A 5 5.76 10.36 10.95
CA THR A 5 4.39 10.31 11.46
C THR A 5 3.98 11.62 12.15
N LEU A 6 4.85 12.17 13.01
CA LEU A 6 4.59 13.45 13.68
C LEU A 6 4.53 14.63 12.71
N GLU A 7 5.42 14.70 11.72
CA GLU A 7 5.39 15.77 10.72
C GLU A 7 4.15 15.68 9.82
N VAL A 8 3.75 14.47 9.41
CA VAL A 8 2.48 14.24 8.68
C VAL A 8 1.29 14.68 9.53
N MET A 9 1.24 14.31 10.82
CA MET A 9 0.20 14.75 11.75
C MET A 9 0.11 16.28 11.80
N GLN A 10 1.23 16.97 12.01
CA GLN A 10 1.28 18.43 12.10
C GLN A 10 0.85 19.10 10.78
N ALA A 11 1.29 18.57 9.63
CA ALA A 11 0.92 19.10 8.32
C ALA A 11 -0.57 18.91 8.00
N MET A 12 -1.12 17.75 8.31
CA MET A 12 -2.55 17.44 8.15
C MET A 12 -3.41 18.31 9.05
N HIS A 13 -3.05 18.43 10.34
CA HIS A 13 -3.77 19.27 11.29
C HIS A 13 -3.77 20.75 10.84
N ARG A 14 -2.64 21.29 10.39
CA ARG A 14 -2.55 22.64 9.80
C ARG A 14 -3.45 22.80 8.57
N THR A 15 -3.49 21.79 7.70
CA THR A 15 -4.33 21.81 6.48
C THR A 15 -5.82 21.80 6.83
N TRP A 16 -6.24 21.01 7.81
CA TRP A 16 -7.62 20.97 8.30
C TRP A 16 -8.01 22.22 9.10
N SER A 17 -7.04 22.94 9.69
CA SER A 17 -7.25 24.27 10.29
C SER A 17 -7.18 25.42 9.27
N ASN A 18 -7.36 25.14 7.97
CA ASN A 18 -7.34 26.09 6.85
C ASN A 18 -5.99 26.80 6.58
N SER A 19 -4.88 26.27 7.09
CA SER A 19 -3.55 26.80 6.76
C SER A 19 -3.09 26.35 5.36
N LYS A 20 -2.39 27.23 4.65
CA LYS A 20 -1.74 26.91 3.38
C LYS A 20 -0.32 26.40 3.64
N VAL A 21 0.18 25.53 2.77
CA VAL A 21 1.58 25.07 2.77
C VAL A 21 2.39 25.83 1.73
N ARG A 22 3.69 26.02 2.00
CA ARG A 22 4.63 26.61 1.05
C ARG A 22 5.42 25.49 0.39
N VAL A 23 5.21 25.28 -0.91
CA VAL A 23 5.89 24.26 -1.72
C VAL A 23 6.54 24.96 -2.90
N ASN A 24 7.85 24.74 -3.10
CA ASN A 24 8.64 25.36 -4.18
C ASN A 24 8.43 26.89 -4.27
N GLY A 25 8.42 27.55 -3.11
CA GLY A 25 8.25 29.01 -3.02
C GLY A 25 6.80 29.50 -3.14
N LYS A 26 5.83 28.68 -3.55
CA LYS A 26 4.42 29.05 -3.71
C LYS A 26 3.57 28.60 -2.52
N THR A 27 2.67 29.48 -2.07
CA THR A 27 1.73 29.18 -0.98
C THR A 27 0.42 28.65 -1.55
N ARG A 28 0.12 27.36 -1.33
CA ARG A 28 -1.10 26.69 -1.84
C ARG A 28 -1.67 25.71 -0.81
N GLN A 29 -2.87 25.19 -1.08
CA GLN A 29 -3.42 24.07 -0.31
C GLN A 29 -2.53 22.83 -0.49
N MET A 30 -2.34 22.07 0.59
CA MET A 30 -1.58 20.83 0.57
C MET A 30 -2.32 19.82 -0.29
N GLN A 31 -1.62 19.16 -1.22
CA GLN A 31 -2.12 18.04 -2.01
C GLN A 31 -1.72 16.73 -1.35
N TRP A 32 -2.36 15.63 -1.75
CA TRP A 32 -2.01 14.30 -1.27
C TRP A 32 -0.51 14.00 -1.44
N ARG A 33 0.08 14.40 -2.57
CA ARG A 33 1.48 14.16 -2.88
C ARG A 33 2.42 14.80 -1.87
N ASP A 34 2.12 16.04 -1.44
CA ASP A 34 2.93 16.75 -0.44
C ASP A 34 2.91 16.02 0.91
N MET A 35 1.76 15.47 1.30
CA MET A 35 1.64 14.66 2.52
C MET A 35 2.52 13.42 2.46
N PHE A 36 2.51 12.69 1.34
CA PHE A 36 3.38 11.52 1.17
C PHE A 36 4.85 11.93 1.06
N ASP A 37 5.17 13.07 0.43
CA ASP A 37 6.54 13.58 0.30
C ASP A 37 7.20 13.84 1.65
N ILE A 38 6.44 14.23 2.68
CA ILE A 38 6.95 14.30 4.07
C ILE A 38 7.49 12.94 4.51
N ALA A 39 6.71 11.87 4.36
CA ALA A 39 7.13 10.54 4.75
C ALA A 39 8.26 9.99 3.85
N VAL A 40 8.24 10.29 2.55
CA VAL A 40 9.32 9.94 1.61
C VAL A 40 10.63 10.62 1.99
N LYS A 41 10.60 11.90 2.38
CA LYS A 41 11.77 12.65 2.86
C LYS A 41 12.45 11.92 4.01
N TRP A 42 11.69 11.54 5.03
CA TRP A 42 12.22 10.77 6.17
C TRP A 42 12.69 9.38 5.78
N ARG A 43 12.02 8.72 4.82
CA ARG A 43 12.43 7.38 4.37
C ARG A 43 13.79 7.43 3.68
N ARG A 44 14.06 8.46 2.88
CA ARG A 44 15.36 8.66 2.23
C ARG A 44 16.49 8.85 3.24
N ILE A 45 16.21 9.53 4.36
CA ILE A 45 17.22 9.83 5.38
C ILE A 45 17.46 8.65 6.31
N ALA A 46 16.42 7.85 6.61
CA ALA A 46 16.54 6.70 7.50
C ALA A 46 17.46 5.58 6.97
N ASP A 47 17.69 5.53 5.67
CA ASP A 47 18.55 4.54 5.01
C ASP A 47 18.99 5.12 3.65
N PRO A 48 20.05 5.94 3.66
CA PRO A 48 20.50 6.73 2.49
C PRO A 48 21.12 5.88 1.38
N ASP A 49 21.54 4.65 1.70
CA ASP A 49 22.08 3.69 0.73
C ASP A 49 20.98 3.14 -0.20
N GLN A 50 19.71 3.29 0.18
CA GLN A 50 18.56 2.89 -0.64
C GLN A 50 17.86 4.10 -1.28
N PRO A 51 18.10 4.37 -2.58
CA PRO A 51 17.44 5.48 -3.26
C PRO A 51 15.93 5.23 -3.38
N VAL A 52 15.14 6.11 -2.75
CA VAL A 52 13.68 6.12 -2.84
C VAL A 52 13.24 7.18 -3.84
N LEU A 53 12.72 6.73 -4.97
CA LEU A 53 12.29 7.57 -6.09
C LEU A 53 10.81 7.35 -6.35
N TRP A 54 10.12 8.41 -6.75
CA TRP A 54 8.79 8.28 -7.30
C TRP A 54 8.88 7.73 -8.73
N LEU A 55 8.13 6.67 -9.01
CA LEU A 55 8.23 5.97 -10.28
C LEU A 55 7.73 6.81 -11.46
N ASP A 56 6.72 7.65 -11.22
CA ASP A 56 6.19 8.59 -12.22
C ASP A 56 7.15 9.73 -12.59
N GLN A 57 8.22 9.90 -11.81
CA GLN A 57 9.30 10.86 -12.10
C GLN A 57 10.52 10.18 -12.74
N MET A 58 10.50 8.87 -12.95
CA MET A 58 11.59 8.17 -13.62
C MET A 58 11.58 8.45 -15.13
N PRO A 59 12.75 8.51 -15.78
CA PRO A 59 12.82 8.65 -17.23
C PRO A 59 12.06 7.52 -17.93
N ALA A 60 11.35 7.84 -19.02
CA ALA A 60 10.53 6.89 -19.77
C ALA A 60 11.30 5.62 -20.19
N ARG A 61 12.61 5.74 -20.49
CA ARG A 61 13.49 4.60 -20.81
C ARG A 61 13.65 3.61 -19.65
N SER A 62 13.58 4.07 -18.41
CA SER A 62 13.65 3.23 -17.22
C SER A 62 12.33 2.51 -16.97
N LEU A 63 11.21 3.18 -17.22
CA LEU A 63 9.87 2.60 -17.13
C LEU A 63 9.63 1.57 -18.26
N SER A 64 10.02 1.87 -19.50
CA SER A 64 9.87 0.98 -20.65
C SER A 64 10.75 -0.27 -20.58
N ARG A 65 11.82 -0.25 -19.76
CA ARG A 65 12.62 -1.43 -19.41
C ARG A 65 11.98 -2.32 -18.34
N GLY A 66 10.77 -1.99 -17.88
CA GLY A 66 10.02 -2.81 -16.94
C GLY A 66 10.42 -2.58 -15.49
N PHE A 67 10.63 -1.32 -15.07
CA PHE A 67 10.72 -1.01 -13.64
C PHE A 67 9.33 -1.18 -13.00
N ASN A 68 8.96 -2.43 -12.76
CA ASN A 68 7.78 -2.83 -12.02
C ASN A 68 8.19 -3.16 -10.59
N ASN A 69 7.29 -2.95 -9.63
CA ASN A 69 7.51 -3.52 -8.31
C ASN A 69 7.34 -5.04 -8.42
N HIS A 70 8.38 -5.81 -8.15
CA HIS A 70 8.41 -7.26 -8.33
C HIS A 70 8.73 -7.97 -7.01
N ILE A 71 7.77 -8.75 -6.51
CA ILE A 71 7.88 -9.52 -5.27
C ILE A 71 8.02 -10.99 -5.66
N ASN A 72 9.19 -11.57 -5.39
CA ASN A 72 9.39 -13.01 -5.50
C ASN A 72 8.79 -13.70 -4.27
N LEU A 73 7.75 -14.51 -4.49
CA LEU A 73 7.15 -15.38 -3.47
C LEU A 73 7.91 -16.70 -3.43
N ILE A 74 8.15 -17.31 -4.60
CA ILE A 74 9.02 -18.48 -4.78
C ILE A 74 9.94 -18.23 -5.97
N ARG A 75 11.24 -18.51 -5.83
CA ARG A 75 12.22 -18.47 -6.92
C ARG A 75 13.14 -19.68 -6.84
N GLY A 76 12.95 -20.64 -7.73
CA GLY A 76 13.59 -21.95 -7.65
C GLY A 76 13.17 -22.65 -6.37
N GLN A 77 14.16 -22.96 -5.51
CA GLN A 77 13.94 -23.59 -4.21
C GLN A 77 13.80 -22.57 -3.05
N ILE A 78 13.91 -21.27 -3.34
CA ILE A 78 13.87 -20.22 -2.32
C ILE A 78 12.42 -19.76 -2.14
N ILE A 79 11.89 -19.95 -0.93
CA ILE A 79 10.56 -19.49 -0.52
C ILE A 79 10.70 -18.23 0.34
N ASN A 80 9.96 -17.19 0.01
CA ASN A 80 9.93 -15.97 0.78
C ASN A 80 8.98 -16.10 1.98
N ILE A 81 9.53 -16.51 3.12
CA ILE A 81 8.77 -16.75 4.36
C ILE A 81 7.93 -15.56 4.84
N ARG A 82 8.27 -14.34 4.42
CA ARG A 82 7.52 -13.12 4.79
C ARG A 82 6.08 -13.15 4.28
N TYR A 83 5.85 -13.77 3.13
CA TYR A 83 4.54 -13.82 2.47
C TYR A 83 3.84 -15.16 2.65
N LEU A 84 4.42 -16.09 3.42
CA LEU A 84 3.91 -17.46 3.54
C LEU A 84 2.45 -17.50 4.02
N ALA A 85 2.06 -16.60 4.92
CA ALA A 85 0.69 -16.47 5.43
C ALA A 85 -0.34 -16.02 4.38
N TYR A 86 0.09 -15.67 3.17
CA TYR A 86 -0.77 -15.24 2.07
C TYR A 86 -0.87 -16.28 0.95
N PHE A 87 -0.10 -17.37 1.01
CA PHE A 87 -0.03 -18.32 -0.11
C PHE A 87 -1.39 -18.97 -0.39
N ASP A 88 -2.12 -19.37 0.65
CA ASP A 88 -3.44 -20.01 0.51
C ASP A 88 -4.45 -19.03 -0.14
N ASN A 89 -4.54 -17.81 0.37
CA ASN A 89 -5.42 -16.77 -0.17
C ASN A 89 -5.08 -16.43 -1.64
N ILE A 90 -3.78 -16.37 -1.97
CA ILE A 90 -3.35 -16.12 -3.35
C ILE A 90 -3.69 -17.33 -4.24
N LEU A 91 -3.51 -18.55 -3.75
CA LEU A 91 -3.84 -19.77 -4.48
C LEU A 91 -5.33 -19.84 -4.80
N GLU A 92 -6.20 -19.55 -3.83
CA GLU A 92 -7.65 -19.44 -4.03
C GLU A 92 -7.99 -18.37 -5.08
N PHE A 93 -7.39 -17.18 -4.97
CA PHE A 93 -7.56 -16.13 -5.95
C PHE A 93 -7.14 -16.58 -7.37
N ILE A 94 -6.01 -17.27 -7.51
CA ILE A 94 -5.56 -17.79 -8.82
C ILE A 94 -6.59 -18.78 -9.38
N LYS A 95 -7.08 -19.71 -8.57
CA LYS A 95 -8.09 -20.70 -8.98
C LYS A 95 -9.35 -20.01 -9.49
N ASP A 96 -9.86 -19.01 -8.76
CA ASP A 96 -11.04 -18.24 -9.16
C ASP A 96 -10.83 -17.55 -10.51
N ARG A 97 -9.66 -16.95 -10.73
CA ARG A 97 -9.36 -16.26 -11.99
C ARG A 97 -9.19 -17.24 -13.16
N ILE A 98 -8.64 -18.43 -12.93
CA ILE A 98 -8.60 -19.49 -13.94
C ILE A 98 -10.03 -19.88 -14.32
N LEU A 99 -10.92 -20.08 -13.35
CA LEU A 99 -12.32 -20.41 -13.61
C LEU A 99 -13.05 -19.32 -14.41
N VAL A 100 -12.85 -18.04 -14.07
CA VAL A 100 -13.41 -16.91 -14.83
C VAL A 100 -12.93 -16.91 -16.27
N TYR A 101 -11.62 -17.09 -16.50
CA TYR A 101 -11.05 -17.15 -17.84
C TYR A 101 -11.64 -18.31 -18.66
N HIS A 102 -11.63 -19.53 -18.11
CA HIS A 102 -12.17 -20.69 -18.80
C HIS A 102 -13.69 -20.61 -19.00
N GLY A 103 -14.44 -19.99 -18.08
CA GLY A 103 -15.87 -19.75 -18.25
C GLY A 103 -16.18 -18.83 -19.43
N ALA A 104 -15.35 -17.82 -19.68
CA ALA A 104 -15.52 -16.89 -20.79
C ALA A 104 -15.09 -17.48 -22.15
N TYR A 105 -14.01 -18.27 -22.19
CA TYR A 105 -13.39 -18.71 -23.45
C TYR A 105 -13.56 -20.20 -23.77
N ASN A 106 -13.85 -21.05 -22.79
CA ASN A 106 -14.10 -22.48 -22.96
C ASN A 106 -15.15 -23.03 -21.97
N PRO A 107 -16.43 -22.61 -22.09
CA PRO A 107 -17.48 -22.98 -21.12
C PRO A 107 -17.74 -24.49 -21.06
N ARG A 108 -17.51 -25.23 -22.15
CA ARG A 108 -17.70 -26.70 -22.20
C ARG A 108 -16.67 -27.46 -21.36
N GLY A 109 -15.44 -26.97 -21.29
CA GLY A 109 -14.37 -27.57 -20.47
C GLY A 109 -14.35 -27.09 -19.01
N LEU A 110 -15.23 -26.17 -18.63
CA LEU A 110 -15.19 -25.54 -17.30
C LEU A 110 -15.36 -26.54 -16.15
N LEU A 111 -16.17 -27.57 -16.33
CA LEU A 111 -16.41 -28.59 -15.31
C LEU A 111 -15.14 -29.41 -15.02
N GLU A 112 -14.44 -29.81 -16.08
CA GLU A 112 -13.17 -30.55 -15.96
C GLU A 112 -12.08 -29.69 -15.31
N VAL A 113 -11.99 -28.41 -15.70
CA VAL A 113 -11.06 -27.46 -15.08
C VAL A 113 -11.37 -27.30 -13.59
N ARG A 114 -12.65 -27.15 -13.21
CA ARG A 114 -13.06 -27.06 -11.81
C ARG A 114 -12.64 -28.29 -11.01
N GLN A 115 -12.92 -29.49 -11.50
CA GLN A 115 -12.53 -30.74 -10.85
C GLN A 115 -11.01 -30.88 -10.71
N ALA A 116 -10.23 -30.44 -11.72
CA ALA A 116 -8.78 -30.44 -11.62
C ALA A 116 -8.28 -29.48 -10.54
N LEU A 117 -8.86 -28.28 -10.43
CA LEU A 117 -8.48 -27.26 -9.44
C LEU A 117 -8.86 -27.63 -7.99
N GLU A 118 -9.85 -28.51 -7.79
CA GLU A 118 -10.18 -29.04 -6.45
C GLU A 118 -9.01 -29.84 -5.85
N ASN A 119 -8.20 -30.49 -6.67
CA ASN A 119 -7.05 -31.29 -6.23
C ASN A 119 -5.76 -30.47 -6.02
N VAL A 120 -5.77 -29.17 -6.35
CA VAL A 120 -4.62 -28.28 -6.22
C VAL A 120 -4.48 -27.83 -4.77
N ASN A 121 -3.39 -28.21 -4.11
CA ASN A 121 -3.11 -27.78 -2.73
C ASN A 121 -1.90 -26.85 -2.66
N LYS A 122 -1.07 -26.82 -3.70
CA LYS A 122 0.11 -25.98 -3.78
C LYS A 122 0.19 -25.27 -5.14
N VAL A 123 0.94 -24.18 -5.18
CA VAL A 123 1.11 -23.37 -6.39
C VAL A 123 1.83 -24.18 -7.49
N GLU A 124 2.74 -25.06 -7.09
CA GLU A 124 3.48 -25.98 -7.95
C GLU A 124 2.55 -26.90 -8.77
N ASP A 125 1.37 -27.25 -8.23
CA ASP A 125 0.41 -28.14 -8.87
C ASP A 125 -0.33 -27.45 -10.04
N LEU A 126 -0.38 -26.11 -10.05
CA LEU A 126 -1.13 -25.34 -11.05
C LEU A 126 -0.54 -25.46 -12.44
N LEU A 127 0.79 -25.40 -12.58
CA LEU A 127 1.42 -25.33 -13.89
C LEU A 127 1.22 -26.63 -14.72
N PRO A 128 1.37 -27.85 -14.16
CA PRO A 128 1.01 -29.09 -14.85
C PRO A 128 -0.45 -29.13 -15.31
N ILE A 129 -1.38 -28.69 -14.46
CA ILE A 129 -2.82 -28.65 -14.76
C ILE A 129 -3.11 -27.67 -15.90
N MET A 130 -2.57 -26.46 -15.82
CA MET A 130 -2.77 -25.44 -16.86
C MET A 130 -2.20 -25.83 -18.23
N LYS A 131 -1.16 -26.67 -18.26
CA LYS A 131 -0.61 -27.25 -19.50
C LYS A 131 -1.55 -28.25 -20.16
N GLN A 132 -2.37 -28.97 -19.39
CA GLN A 132 -3.37 -29.89 -19.92
C GLN A 132 -4.50 -29.14 -20.63
N PHE A 133 -4.94 -28.02 -20.07
CA PHE A 133 -6.08 -27.26 -20.59
C PHE A 133 -5.71 -26.19 -21.62
N ASN A 134 -4.44 -25.78 -21.69
CA ASN A 134 -3.99 -24.78 -22.65
C ASN A 134 -2.53 -25.04 -23.07
N SER A 135 -2.35 -25.44 -24.34
CA SER A 135 -1.04 -25.75 -24.93
C SER A 135 -0.13 -24.51 -25.05
N LYS A 136 -0.67 -23.29 -24.95
CA LYS A 136 0.11 -22.04 -24.94
C LYS A 136 0.79 -21.77 -23.59
N THR A 137 0.41 -22.49 -22.52
CA THR A 137 0.96 -22.34 -21.15
C THR A 137 2.33 -23.01 -20.96
N ARG A 138 3.13 -23.09 -22.03
CA ARG A 138 4.28 -24.02 -22.12
C ARG A 138 5.33 -23.76 -21.03
N ASP A 139 5.63 -22.50 -20.77
CA ASP A 139 6.63 -22.07 -19.80
C ASP A 139 6.05 -21.33 -18.59
N GLY A 140 4.76 -20.97 -18.63
CA GLY A 140 4.08 -20.26 -17.54
C GLY A 140 2.78 -19.58 -17.96
N PHE A 141 2.08 -19.00 -16.98
CA PHE A 141 0.93 -18.13 -17.19
C PHE A 141 0.92 -16.96 -16.20
N THR A 142 0.09 -15.97 -16.51
CA THR A 142 -0.13 -14.79 -15.67
C THR A 142 -1.59 -14.62 -15.33
N VAL A 143 -1.88 -14.15 -14.12
CA VAL A 143 -3.22 -13.81 -13.65
C VAL A 143 -3.24 -12.37 -13.18
N ASN A 144 -4.18 -11.57 -13.68
CA ASN A 144 -4.30 -10.16 -13.31
C ASN A 144 -5.43 -9.96 -12.30
N SER A 145 -5.14 -9.20 -11.24
CA SER A 145 -6.13 -8.65 -10.31
C SER A 145 -6.73 -7.36 -10.85
N LYS A 146 -7.92 -7.02 -10.32
CA LYS A 146 -8.68 -5.82 -10.65
C LYS A 146 -8.99 -5.08 -9.36
N VAL A 147 -8.95 -3.76 -9.41
CA VAL A 147 -9.24 -2.88 -8.29
C VAL A 147 -10.42 -1.99 -8.66
N ALA A 148 -11.55 -2.20 -7.99
CA ALA A 148 -12.75 -1.38 -8.22
C ALA A 148 -12.48 0.09 -7.88
N SER A 149 -12.96 0.99 -8.73
CA SER A 149 -12.88 2.44 -8.56
C SER A 149 -13.86 2.92 -7.49
N MET A 150 -13.43 3.85 -6.63
CA MET A 150 -14.32 4.56 -5.70
C MET A 150 -14.89 5.82 -6.33
N LYS A 151 -14.14 6.44 -7.24
CA LYS A 151 -14.53 7.66 -7.94
C LYS A 151 -15.58 7.41 -9.02
N ASP A 152 -15.38 6.38 -9.84
CA ASP A 152 -16.17 6.09 -11.04
C ASP A 152 -16.88 4.72 -10.86
N ALA A 153 -18.17 4.74 -10.49
CA ALA A 153 -18.93 3.52 -10.22
C ALA A 153 -18.94 2.55 -11.43
N GLY A 154 -18.65 1.28 -11.18
CA GLY A 154 -18.59 0.23 -12.20
C GLY A 154 -17.30 0.18 -13.02
N LYS A 155 -16.35 1.10 -12.76
CA LYS A 155 -15.02 1.06 -13.36
C LYS A 155 -14.04 0.26 -12.49
N GLU A 156 -13.12 -0.43 -13.14
CA GLU A 156 -12.03 -1.15 -12.50
C GLU A 156 -10.69 -0.73 -13.10
N HIS A 157 -9.67 -0.66 -12.25
CA HIS A 157 -8.28 -0.44 -12.64
C HIS A 157 -7.50 -1.74 -12.56
N ASP A 158 -6.38 -1.83 -13.28
CA ASP A 158 -5.48 -2.97 -13.16
C ASP A 158 -4.81 -3.00 -11.77
N GLY A 159 -4.92 -4.14 -11.09
CA GLY A 159 -4.29 -4.40 -9.80
C GLY A 159 -2.86 -4.91 -9.96
N PHE A 160 -2.52 -5.93 -9.19
CA PHE A 160 -1.27 -6.67 -9.34
C PHE A 160 -1.43 -7.82 -10.35
N THR A 161 -0.31 -8.24 -10.94
CA THR A 161 -0.20 -9.42 -11.79
C THR A 161 0.54 -10.50 -11.04
N ILE A 162 0.00 -11.70 -11.01
CA ILE A 162 0.69 -12.91 -10.56
C ILE A 162 1.30 -13.57 -11.78
N THR A 163 2.56 -13.96 -11.66
CA THR A 163 3.26 -14.74 -12.69
C THR A 163 3.70 -16.07 -12.09
N ILE A 164 3.34 -17.17 -12.76
CA ILE A 164 3.77 -18.52 -12.44
C ILE A 164 4.48 -19.09 -13.66
N THR A 165 5.77 -19.31 -13.56
CA THR A 165 6.57 -19.98 -14.59
C THR A 165 7.30 -21.18 -14.01
N GLY A 166 7.62 -22.15 -14.86
CA GLY A 166 8.34 -23.33 -14.45
C GLY A 166 9.15 -23.92 -15.59
N ASP A 167 10.39 -24.29 -15.31
CA ASP A 167 11.28 -24.94 -16.27
C ASP A 167 11.21 -26.48 -16.21
N ARG A 168 11.98 -27.15 -17.09
CA ARG A 168 12.05 -28.61 -17.15
C ARG A 168 12.81 -29.25 -16.00
N VAL A 169 13.56 -28.47 -15.23
CA VAL A 169 14.39 -28.93 -14.10
C VAL A 169 13.62 -28.81 -12.78
N GLY A 170 12.42 -28.21 -12.81
CA GLY A 170 11.56 -28.00 -11.65
C GLY A 170 11.79 -26.67 -10.95
N ASN A 171 12.56 -25.73 -11.54
CA ASN A 171 12.65 -24.38 -11.01
C ASN A 171 11.35 -23.63 -11.30
N MET A 172 10.70 -23.17 -10.24
CA MET A 172 9.49 -22.36 -10.34
C MET A 172 9.80 -20.89 -10.05
N LEU A 173 9.18 -19.99 -10.80
CA LEU A 173 9.02 -18.60 -10.41
C LEU A 173 7.56 -18.37 -10.08
N PHE A 174 7.29 -17.98 -8.84
CA PHE A 174 6.00 -17.49 -8.40
C PHE A 174 6.21 -16.06 -7.88
N SER A 175 5.68 -15.09 -8.59
CA SER A 175 5.87 -13.68 -8.27
C SER A 175 4.59 -12.88 -8.38
N VAL A 176 4.57 -11.77 -7.64
CA VAL A 176 3.57 -10.72 -7.73
C VAL A 176 4.26 -9.47 -8.25
N GLU A 177 3.72 -8.88 -9.31
CA GLU A 177 4.22 -7.64 -9.86
C GLU A 177 3.15 -6.57 -9.99
N THR A 178 3.56 -5.31 -9.90
CA THR A 178 2.70 -4.15 -10.11
C THR A 178 3.28 -3.33 -11.24
N GLN A 179 2.49 -3.18 -12.31
CA GLN A 179 2.90 -2.44 -13.48
C GLN A 179 2.90 -0.93 -13.22
N THR A 180 3.88 -0.22 -13.77
CA THR A 180 4.01 1.23 -13.65
C THR A 180 3.83 1.91 -15.01
N THR A 181 2.74 1.57 -15.71
CA THR A 181 2.37 2.28 -16.95
C THR A 181 1.86 3.69 -16.63
N GLU A 182 1.99 4.61 -17.58
CA GLU A 182 1.52 5.99 -17.41
C GLU A 182 0.00 6.05 -17.19
N GLU A 183 -0.76 5.31 -18.00
CA GLU A 183 -2.22 5.24 -17.90
C GLU A 183 -2.66 4.75 -16.51
N ARG A 184 -2.11 3.62 -16.05
CA ARG A 184 -2.43 3.08 -14.71
C ARG A 184 -2.05 4.08 -13.62
N THR A 185 -0.89 4.72 -13.74
CA THR A 185 -0.45 5.72 -12.76
C THR A 185 -1.43 6.88 -12.67
N GLN A 186 -1.87 7.42 -13.81
CA GLN A 186 -2.86 8.52 -13.84
C GLN A 186 -4.21 8.10 -13.26
N GLN A 187 -4.68 6.89 -13.55
CA GLN A 187 -5.93 6.33 -12.99
C GLN A 187 -5.90 6.32 -11.46
N TYR A 188 -4.85 5.73 -10.86
CA TYR A 188 -4.70 5.67 -9.40
C TYR A 188 -4.46 7.04 -8.78
N GLN A 189 -3.69 7.93 -9.42
CA GLN A 189 -3.48 9.30 -8.92
C GLN A 189 -4.80 10.07 -8.86
N SER A 190 -5.68 9.88 -9.86
CA SER A 190 -7.02 10.46 -9.86
C SER A 190 -7.90 9.93 -8.71
N GLU A 191 -7.85 8.63 -8.40
CA GLU A 191 -8.54 8.07 -7.21
C GLU A 191 -8.04 8.70 -5.91
N ILE A 192 -6.72 8.71 -5.72
CA ILE A 192 -6.06 9.25 -4.52
C ILE A 192 -6.38 10.74 -4.37
N GLU A 193 -6.38 11.51 -5.46
CA GLU A 193 -6.74 12.92 -5.44
C GLU A 193 -8.21 13.14 -5.03
N SER A 194 -9.13 12.33 -5.57
CA SER A 194 -10.56 12.39 -5.20
C SER A 194 -10.76 12.11 -3.71
N ILE A 195 -10.19 11.01 -3.23
CA ILE A 195 -10.28 10.60 -1.82
C ILE A 195 -9.64 11.64 -0.90
N TYR A 196 -8.52 12.24 -1.31
CA TYR A 196 -7.86 13.27 -0.53
C TYR A 196 -8.67 14.57 -0.44
N LYS A 197 -9.40 14.94 -1.49
CA LYS A 197 -10.35 16.08 -1.45
C LYS A 197 -11.44 15.83 -0.42
N ASP A 198 -12.04 14.65 -0.43
CA ASP A 198 -13.07 14.25 0.54
C ASP A 198 -12.52 14.17 1.97
N LEU A 199 -11.33 13.59 2.14
CA LEU A 199 -10.60 13.54 3.41
C LEU A 199 -10.33 14.94 3.95
N THR A 200 -9.94 15.87 3.10
CA THR A 200 -9.69 17.26 3.50
C THR A 200 -10.97 17.96 3.92
N ALA A 201 -12.07 17.77 3.18
CA ALA A 201 -13.37 18.33 3.54
C ALA A 201 -13.89 17.77 4.87
N LYS A 202 -13.85 16.44 5.05
CA LYS A 202 -14.27 15.77 6.28
C LYS A 202 -13.36 16.07 7.46
N GLY A 203 -12.05 16.16 7.26
CA GLY A 203 -11.11 16.55 8.30
C GLY A 203 -11.33 17.99 8.80
N LYS A 204 -11.66 18.93 7.91
CA LYS A 204 -12.08 20.29 8.28
C LYS A 204 -13.37 20.30 9.08
N ALA A 205 -14.36 19.51 8.68
CA ALA A 205 -15.61 19.38 9.42
C ALA A 205 -15.38 18.78 10.82
N LEU A 206 -14.54 17.74 10.92
CA LEU A 206 -14.17 17.11 12.19
C LEU A 206 -13.50 18.10 13.16
N MET A 207 -12.70 19.05 12.67
CA MET A 207 -12.11 20.10 13.52
C MET A 207 -13.13 21.05 14.14
N LEU A 208 -14.33 21.16 13.55
CA LEU A 208 -15.43 22.00 14.00
C LEU A 208 -16.52 21.22 14.74
N SER A 209 -16.50 19.89 14.66
CA SER A 209 -17.53 18.97 15.13
C SER A 209 -17.09 18.22 16.39
N THR A 210 -18.04 17.93 17.29
CA THR A 210 -17.84 17.03 18.44
C THR A 210 -18.42 15.63 18.22
N GLU A 211 -18.91 15.33 17.00
CA GLU A 211 -19.61 14.07 16.72
C GLU A 211 -18.65 12.90 16.48
N LEU A 212 -18.95 11.75 17.11
CA LEU A 212 -18.18 10.51 16.99
C LEU A 212 -18.17 9.94 15.55
N GLY A 213 -19.21 10.18 14.76
CA GLY A 213 -19.36 9.64 13.40
C GLY A 213 -18.35 10.22 12.39
N ASP A 214 -17.94 11.47 12.57
CA ASP A 214 -17.00 12.13 11.67
C ASP A 214 -15.60 11.51 11.76
N ALA A 215 -15.20 11.02 12.94
CA ALA A 215 -13.89 10.40 13.15
C ALA A 215 -13.77 9.03 12.43
N ASP A 216 -14.84 8.24 12.40
CA ASP A 216 -14.85 6.95 11.69
C ASP A 216 -14.80 7.15 10.17
N ALA A 217 -15.55 8.12 9.66
CA ALA A 217 -15.54 8.50 8.24
C ALA A 217 -14.16 8.98 7.79
N VAL A 218 -13.50 9.84 8.59
CA VAL A 218 -12.11 10.26 8.35
C VAL A 218 -11.16 9.05 8.35
N CYS A 219 -11.32 8.12 9.29
CA CYS A 219 -10.52 6.89 9.33
C CYS A 219 -10.71 6.04 8.07
N ASN A 220 -11.94 5.83 7.60
CA ASN A 220 -12.19 5.10 6.35
C ASN A 220 -11.52 5.79 5.16
N LEU A 221 -11.63 7.12 5.03
CA LEU A 221 -11.00 7.86 3.93
C LEU A 221 -9.46 7.77 3.97
N ILE A 222 -8.84 7.78 5.16
CA ILE A 222 -7.40 7.56 5.32
C ILE A 222 -7.00 6.17 4.81
N LEU A 223 -7.79 5.14 5.17
CA LEU A 223 -7.50 3.76 4.77
C LEU A 223 -7.76 3.53 3.29
N SER A 224 -8.80 4.14 2.71
CA SER A 224 -9.03 4.12 1.26
C SER A 224 -7.88 4.80 0.50
N LEU A 225 -7.39 5.95 0.97
CA LEU A 225 -6.24 6.62 0.37
C LEU A 225 -5.01 5.70 0.31
N VAL A 226 -4.74 5.03 1.42
CA VAL A 226 -3.60 4.11 1.55
C VAL A 226 -3.82 2.81 0.79
N TYR A 227 -5.06 2.33 0.68
CA TYR A 227 -5.41 1.19 -0.17
C TYR A 227 -4.99 1.43 -1.63
N TYR A 228 -5.32 2.59 -2.20
CA TYR A 228 -4.91 2.93 -3.57
C TYR A 228 -3.41 3.21 -3.68
N PHE A 229 -2.79 3.83 -2.67
CA PHE A 229 -1.34 4.02 -2.65
C PHE A 229 -0.58 2.68 -2.64
N CYS A 230 -1.04 1.72 -1.84
CA CYS A 230 -0.47 0.38 -1.77
C CYS A 230 -0.72 -0.42 -3.04
N ASN A 231 -1.89 -0.29 -3.69
CA ASN A 231 -2.13 -0.94 -4.96
C ASN A 231 -1.31 -0.29 -6.11
N LEU A 232 -1.09 1.02 -6.08
CA LEU A 232 -0.26 1.71 -7.07
C LEU A 232 1.22 1.34 -6.96
N MET A 233 1.74 1.18 -5.73
CA MET A 233 3.17 1.02 -5.43
C MET A 233 4.04 2.11 -6.08
N PRO A 234 3.82 3.40 -5.78
CA PRO A 234 4.38 4.51 -6.56
C PRO A 234 5.86 4.81 -6.30
N LEU A 235 6.50 4.11 -5.36
CA LEU A 235 7.91 4.33 -5.01
C LEU A 235 8.78 3.14 -5.43
N SER A 236 10.02 3.43 -5.81
CA SER A 236 11.02 2.40 -6.13
C SER A 236 11.25 1.42 -4.97
N ARG A 237 11.21 1.92 -3.74
CA ARG A 237 11.34 1.16 -2.50
C ARG A 237 10.59 1.88 -1.37
N GLY A 238 10.09 1.12 -0.40
CA GLY A 238 9.56 1.70 0.84
C GLY A 238 8.13 2.25 0.77
N SER A 239 7.34 1.93 -0.27
CA SER A 239 5.91 2.31 -0.35
C SER A 239 5.15 1.92 0.92
N SER A 240 5.34 0.68 1.42
CA SER A 240 4.65 0.16 2.61
C SER A 240 4.94 0.98 3.88
N VAL A 241 6.22 1.29 4.17
CA VAL A 241 6.58 2.06 5.38
C VAL A 241 6.15 3.53 5.28
N VAL A 242 6.17 4.10 4.06
CA VAL A 242 5.65 5.46 3.80
C VAL A 242 4.14 5.49 4.01
N ALA A 243 3.40 4.55 3.43
CA ALA A 243 1.95 4.40 3.61
C ALA A 243 1.57 4.26 5.09
N TYR A 244 2.26 3.39 5.83
CA TYR A 244 2.01 3.19 7.25
C TYR A 244 2.28 4.46 8.07
N SER A 245 3.36 5.19 7.77
CA SER A 245 3.70 6.45 8.45
C SER A 245 2.62 7.51 8.21
N VAL A 246 2.05 7.56 6.99
CA VAL A 246 0.95 8.45 6.62
C VAL A 246 -0.35 8.07 7.31
N VAL A 247 -0.72 6.78 7.37
CA VAL A 247 -1.89 6.31 8.14
C VAL A 247 -1.80 6.78 9.58
N MET A 248 -0.66 6.54 10.22
CA MET A 248 -0.44 6.93 11.61
C MET A 248 -0.56 8.44 11.80
N GLY A 249 0.11 9.23 10.95
CA GLY A 249 0.11 10.69 11.08
C GLY A 249 -1.27 11.29 10.83
N ALA A 250 -2.00 10.80 9.82
CA ALA A 250 -3.34 11.27 9.51
C ALA A 250 -4.37 10.89 10.58
N LEU A 251 -4.26 9.71 11.19
CA LEU A 251 -5.10 9.32 12.33
C LEU A 251 -4.80 10.18 13.57
N MET A 252 -3.54 10.48 13.83
CA MET A 252 -3.18 11.40 14.91
C MET A 252 -3.73 12.80 14.65
N ALA A 253 -3.74 13.27 13.40
CA ALA A 253 -4.35 14.55 13.05
C ALA A 253 -5.87 14.57 13.32
N SER A 254 -6.55 13.41 13.28
CA SER A 254 -7.98 13.28 13.64
C SER A 254 -8.21 13.12 15.14
N GLY A 255 -7.16 13.25 15.96
CA GLY A 255 -7.23 13.09 17.40
C GLY A 255 -7.30 11.63 17.85
N LYS A 256 -6.86 10.68 17.02
CA LYS A 256 -6.81 9.25 17.35
C LYS A 256 -5.38 8.72 17.39
N GLU A 257 -5.11 7.83 18.32
CA GLU A 257 -3.87 7.04 18.32
C GLU A 257 -4.16 5.55 18.10
N VAL A 258 -3.20 4.87 17.47
CA VAL A 258 -3.23 3.43 17.25
C VAL A 258 -2.43 2.77 18.37
N ILE A 259 -3.10 2.01 19.25
CA ILE A 259 -2.43 1.25 20.32
C ILE A 259 -2.32 -0.25 20.03
N GLY A 260 -3.03 -0.71 19.01
CA GLY A 260 -2.96 -2.09 18.55
C GLY A 260 -1.68 -2.39 17.75
N ARG A 261 -1.55 -3.65 17.32
CA ARG A 261 -0.36 -4.14 16.63
C ARG A 261 -0.80 -4.93 15.40
N ILE A 262 0.00 -4.83 14.33
CA ILE A 262 -0.16 -5.70 13.17
C ILE A 262 0.10 -7.15 13.64
N PRO A 263 -0.80 -8.10 13.36
CA PRO A 263 -0.59 -9.50 13.74
C PRO A 263 0.69 -10.08 13.12
N LYS A 264 1.29 -11.07 13.78
CA LYS A 264 2.49 -11.74 13.24
C LYS A 264 2.18 -12.38 11.88
N GLY A 265 3.10 -12.23 10.93
CA GLY A 265 2.95 -12.75 9.57
C GLY A 265 2.06 -11.91 8.66
N LYS A 266 1.47 -10.80 9.16
CA LYS A 266 0.61 -9.90 8.37
C LYS A 266 1.37 -8.65 7.90
N LEU A 267 1.04 -8.20 6.70
CA LEU A 267 1.64 -7.07 6.00
C LEU A 267 0.54 -6.13 5.50
N VAL A 268 0.55 -4.87 5.95
CA VAL A 268 -0.52 -3.90 5.65
C VAL A 268 -0.66 -3.63 4.16
N ASP A 269 0.46 -3.52 3.44
CA ASP A 269 0.48 -3.32 1.99
C ASP A 269 -0.08 -4.52 1.24
N PHE A 270 0.30 -5.73 1.65
CA PHE A 270 -0.19 -6.95 1.00
C PHE A 270 -1.69 -7.16 1.25
N GLU A 271 -2.18 -6.78 2.44
CA GLU A 271 -3.60 -6.83 2.77
C GLU A 271 -4.41 -5.82 1.97
N ALA A 272 -3.85 -4.64 1.69
CA ALA A 272 -4.46 -3.70 0.75
C ALA A 272 -4.46 -4.24 -0.68
N MET A 273 -3.40 -4.90 -1.12
CA MET A 273 -3.31 -5.46 -2.47
C MET A 273 -4.29 -6.62 -2.67
N THR A 274 -4.45 -7.50 -1.68
CA THR A 274 -5.31 -8.70 -1.80
C THR A 274 -6.75 -8.47 -1.38
N ALA A 275 -7.07 -7.34 -0.75
CA ALA A 275 -8.46 -7.03 -0.40
C ALA A 275 -9.29 -6.72 -1.66
N PRO A 276 -10.55 -7.18 -1.73
CA PRO A 276 -11.41 -6.95 -2.89
C PRO A 276 -11.90 -5.50 -2.99
N SER A 277 -11.85 -4.74 -1.90
CA SER A 277 -12.29 -3.35 -1.87
C SER A 277 -11.62 -2.56 -0.72
N PRO A 278 -11.61 -1.21 -0.82
CA PRO A 278 -11.19 -0.33 0.26
C PRO A 278 -11.93 -0.59 1.58
N ASP A 279 -13.22 -0.92 1.54
CA ASP A 279 -14.02 -1.24 2.74
C ASP A 279 -13.57 -2.53 3.41
N SER A 280 -13.29 -3.57 2.61
CA SER A 280 -12.78 -4.84 3.12
C SER A 280 -11.42 -4.65 3.79
N PHE A 281 -10.50 -3.93 3.12
CA PHE A 281 -9.22 -3.54 3.71
C PHE A 281 -9.40 -2.73 5.00
N SER A 282 -10.31 -1.74 4.99
CA SER A 282 -10.55 -0.88 6.14
C SER A 282 -11.05 -1.66 7.36
N LYS A 283 -11.96 -2.62 7.17
CA LYS A 283 -12.44 -3.52 8.25
C LYS A 283 -11.29 -4.30 8.86
N THR A 284 -10.47 -4.93 8.03
CA THR A 284 -9.30 -5.70 8.47
C THR A 284 -8.30 -4.81 9.22
N ALA A 285 -7.90 -3.68 8.63
CA ALA A 285 -6.93 -2.78 9.23
C ALA A 285 -7.43 -2.19 10.56
N LYS A 286 -8.70 -1.76 10.62
CA LYS A 286 -9.32 -1.25 11.86
C LYS A 286 -9.34 -2.28 12.98
N SER A 287 -9.56 -3.55 12.66
CA SER A 287 -9.54 -4.64 13.65
C SER A 287 -8.18 -4.75 14.38
N TRP A 288 -7.09 -4.30 13.76
CA TRP A 288 -5.75 -4.32 14.33
C TRP A 288 -5.38 -3.03 15.05
N MET A 289 -6.02 -1.91 14.71
CA MET A 289 -5.59 -0.60 15.17
C MET A 289 -5.89 -0.31 16.63
N ASN A 290 -7.04 -0.79 17.13
CA ASN A 290 -7.52 -0.49 18.49
C ASN A 290 -7.41 1.02 18.80
N LEU A 291 -8.22 1.83 18.12
CA LEU A 291 -8.10 3.28 18.16
C LEU A 291 -8.49 3.86 19.52
N LYS A 292 -7.66 4.76 20.06
CA LYS A 292 -7.91 5.54 21.27
C LYS A 292 -7.84 7.03 21.02
N SER A 293 -8.31 7.84 21.98
CA SER A 293 -8.14 9.29 21.94
C SER A 293 -6.66 9.65 22.05
N LEU A 294 -6.18 10.52 21.16
CA LEU A 294 -4.82 11.01 21.20
C LEU A 294 -4.59 11.84 22.49
N PRO A 295 -3.51 11.59 23.26
CA PRO A 295 -3.17 12.38 24.43
C PRO A 295 -2.93 13.87 24.12
N ASN A 296 -3.36 14.75 25.02
CA ASN A 296 -3.27 16.21 24.83
C ASN A 296 -1.83 16.74 24.68
N TRP A 297 -0.83 16.06 25.26
CA TRP A 297 0.57 16.48 25.21
C TRP A 297 1.18 16.42 23.79
N TYR A 298 0.57 15.67 22.85
CA TYR A 298 1.01 15.70 21.45
C TYR A 298 0.86 17.11 20.84
N ARG A 299 -0.10 17.91 21.33
CA ARG A 299 -0.31 19.29 20.87
C ARG A 299 0.77 20.25 21.32
N SER A 300 1.49 19.94 22.40
CA SER A 300 2.60 20.76 22.91
C SER A 300 3.95 20.41 22.27
N LEU A 301 4.02 19.41 21.37
CA LEU A 301 5.25 19.07 20.68
C LEU A 301 5.67 20.20 19.73
N PRO A 302 6.98 20.52 19.63
CA PRO A 302 7.48 21.50 18.69
C PRO A 302 7.24 21.04 17.24
N SER A 303 7.20 22.00 16.31
CA SER A 303 7.08 21.66 14.89
C SER A 303 8.30 20.87 14.43
N VAL A 304 8.08 19.67 13.90
CA VAL A 304 9.15 18.80 13.39
C VAL A 304 9.86 19.47 12.22
N ALA A 305 9.12 20.11 11.32
CA ALA A 305 9.68 20.81 10.16
C ALA A 305 10.55 22.02 10.55
N GLU A 306 10.19 22.74 11.63
CA GLU A 306 10.97 23.89 12.13
C GLU A 306 12.16 23.45 12.98
N THR A 307 12.02 22.34 13.71
CA THR A 307 13.09 21.77 14.55
C THR A 307 14.18 21.12 13.71
N PHE A 308 13.81 20.47 12.60
CA PHE A 308 14.73 19.77 11.71
C PHE A 308 14.66 20.33 10.27
N PRO A 309 15.08 21.59 10.05
CA PRO A 309 14.91 22.27 8.76
C PRO A 309 15.89 21.80 7.68
N SER A 310 16.95 21.07 8.04
CA SER A 310 18.02 20.67 7.13
C SER A 310 18.26 19.16 7.19
N ILE A 311 18.79 18.59 6.09
CA ILE A 311 19.18 17.17 6.06
C ILE A 311 20.18 16.85 7.18
N ARG A 312 21.11 17.78 7.47
CA ARG A 312 22.09 17.63 8.56
C ARG A 312 21.41 17.42 9.90
N THR A 313 20.50 18.32 10.30
CA THR A 313 19.81 18.21 11.59
C THR A 313 18.90 16.99 11.67
N MET A 314 18.33 16.56 10.53
CA MET A 314 17.58 15.31 10.43
C MET A 314 18.45 14.06 10.58
N ILE A 315 19.71 14.07 10.13
CA ILE A 315 20.66 12.96 10.34
C ILE A 315 21.17 12.97 11.78
N GLU A 316 21.50 14.14 12.32
CA GLU A 316 22.01 14.30 13.69
C GLU A 316 21.03 13.70 14.72
N VAL A 317 19.71 13.91 14.55
CA VAL A 317 18.71 13.34 15.47
C VAL A 317 18.61 11.81 15.40
N LEU A 318 18.93 11.19 14.27
CA LEU A 318 18.95 9.72 14.16
C LEU A 318 20.12 9.09 14.93
N ASN A 319 21.16 9.88 15.21
CA ASN A 319 22.34 9.46 15.96
C ASN A 319 22.27 9.82 17.46
N THR A 320 21.19 10.46 17.91
CA THR A 320 21.02 10.82 19.32
C THR A 320 20.68 9.59 20.16
N ASP A 321 21.49 9.33 21.19
CA ASP A 321 21.16 8.30 22.18
C ASP A 321 19.96 8.76 23.02
N SER A 322 18.82 8.10 22.81
CA SER A 322 17.57 8.35 23.53
C SER A 322 17.36 7.40 24.71
N SER A 323 18.31 6.54 25.02
CA SER A 323 18.19 5.53 26.09
C SER A 323 17.92 6.14 27.47
N SER A 324 18.43 7.34 27.74
CA SER A 324 18.18 8.08 29.00
C SER A 324 16.78 8.71 29.07
N HIS A 325 16.12 8.90 27.93
CA HIS A 325 14.81 9.59 27.82
C HIS A 325 13.66 8.63 27.53
N CYS A 326 13.96 7.43 27.03
CA CYS A 326 13.02 6.36 26.73
C CYS A 326 13.35 5.16 27.62
N PRO A 327 12.81 5.06 28.85
CA PRO A 327 13.05 3.90 29.69
C PRO A 327 12.62 2.65 28.93
N LYS A 328 13.56 1.70 28.75
CA LYS A 328 13.24 0.40 28.16
C LYS A 328 12.15 -0.22 29.01
N LYS A 329 10.93 -0.35 28.46
CA LYS A 329 9.93 -1.23 29.06
C LYS A 329 10.47 -2.66 28.90
N SER A 330 10.90 -3.23 30.02
CA SER A 330 11.28 -4.65 30.17
C SER A 330 10.13 -5.56 29.76
#